data_AF-A0AAV5LGN5-F1
#
_entry.id   AF-A0AAV5LGN5-F1
#
_cell.length_a   1.000
_cell.length_b   1.000
_cell.length_c   1.000
_cell.angle_alpha   90.00
_cell.angle_beta   90.00
_cell.angle_gamma   90.00
#
_symmetry.space_group_name_H-M   'P 1'
#
loop_
_entity.id
_entity.type
_entity.pdbx_description
1 polymer ?
#
loop_
_entity_poly.entity_id
_entity_poly.type
_entity_poly.pdbx_seq_one_letter_code
_entity_poly.pdbx_strand_id
1 'polypeptide(L)'
;MDYKLQMVGVQPHLEMGSLHDQSVHEFDEESLFPPQTDDQKTPSVNSVELGALSGSFPVGGSKIIRNGVCRSIKTVVFSNKLNLLMPFGPLAILVHKLSGHNGWVFFLSLLGITPLAERLGYATEQLAFFTGPTVGALLNATFGNATEMIISIYALKNGMMRVVQLSLLGSILSNMLLVLGCAFFCGGLVFHRKEQEFNKATAVVNSGLLLMAVMGLLFPAVLHYTHTEVHAGKSELALSRFSSCIMLVAYVAYLVFQLKSPKDTYVPINQEVSQNGENVDNDEDDGEAPEISKWESVIWLAIMTAWISILSEYLVDAIKGTSDAWDIPIAFISVILLPIVGNAAEHASAIMFAMKDKLDISLGVAIGSSTQISMFGVGFLH
;
A
#
# COMPACT_ATOMS: atom_id res chain seq x y z
N MET A 1 5.73 1.14 -62.68
CA MET A 1 7.16 0.83 -62.49
C MET A 1 7.24 -0.19 -61.37
N ASP A 2 7.18 -1.45 -61.77
CA ASP A 2 7.22 -2.64 -60.90
C ASP A 2 8.64 -2.91 -60.45
N TYR A 3 8.85 -3.06 -59.14
CA TYR A 3 10.11 -3.58 -58.60
C TYR A 3 9.89 -5.00 -58.06
N LYS A 4 10.47 -5.96 -58.80
CA LYS A 4 10.59 -7.38 -58.45
C LYS A 4 11.57 -7.59 -57.29
N LEU A 5 11.19 -8.46 -56.37
CA LEU A 5 12.08 -9.18 -55.45
C LEU A 5 13.08 -10.07 -56.22
N GLN A 6 14.32 -10.13 -55.74
CA GLN A 6 15.22 -11.25 -56.02
C GLN A 6 16.04 -11.60 -54.77
N MET A 7 16.00 -12.88 -54.43
CA MET A 7 16.61 -13.51 -53.25
C MET A 7 18.12 -13.71 -53.43
N VAL A 8 18.86 -13.60 -52.32
CA VAL A 8 20.23 -14.12 -52.16
C VAL A 8 20.23 -14.98 -50.91
N GLY A 9 20.60 -16.25 -51.05
CA GLY A 9 20.84 -17.17 -49.93
C GLY A 9 22.29 -17.59 -49.87
N VAL A 10 22.82 -17.84 -48.67
CA VAL A 10 23.95 -18.76 -48.37
C VAL A 10 23.80 -19.28 -46.92
N GLN A 11 24.15 -20.56 -46.74
CA GLN A 11 23.98 -21.47 -45.59
C GLN A 11 24.78 -21.15 -44.30
N PRO A 12 24.42 -21.80 -43.16
CA PRO A 12 25.17 -21.77 -41.90
C PRO A 12 26.21 -22.92 -41.80
N HIS A 13 27.37 -22.65 -41.19
CA HIS A 13 28.41 -23.64 -40.87
C HIS A 13 28.46 -23.83 -39.34
N LEU A 14 28.25 -25.06 -38.87
CA LEU A 14 28.33 -25.45 -37.46
C LEU A 14 29.11 -26.78 -37.45
N GLU A 15 30.38 -26.73 -37.02
CA GLU A 15 31.23 -27.91 -36.84
C GLU A 15 31.07 -28.47 -35.42
N MET A 16 30.97 -29.80 -35.37
CA MET A 16 30.83 -30.62 -34.17
C MET A 16 31.88 -31.72 -34.26
N GLY A 17 32.61 -31.96 -33.17
CA GLY A 17 33.46 -33.13 -32.96
C GLY A 17 34.13 -33.01 -31.59
N SER A 18 34.51 -34.05 -30.85
CA SER A 18 34.22 -35.49 -30.86
C SER A 18 34.71 -35.98 -29.49
N LEU A 19 34.05 -36.97 -28.89
CA LEU A 19 34.35 -37.57 -27.59
C LEU A 19 35.44 -38.65 -27.66
N HIS A 20 36.35 -38.67 -26.67
CA HIS A 20 36.94 -39.85 -25.99
C HIS A 20 38.02 -39.34 -25.01
N ASP A 21 38.52 -40.04 -24.01
CA ASP A 21 38.06 -40.99 -23.00
C ASP A 21 39.33 -41.24 -22.13
N GLN A 22 39.16 -41.83 -20.96
CA GLN A 22 40.02 -41.85 -19.77
C GLN A 22 41.43 -42.46 -19.88
N SER A 23 42.19 -42.21 -18.79
CA SER A 23 43.14 -43.10 -18.08
C SER A 23 44.64 -42.84 -18.34
N VAL A 24 45.63 -43.00 -17.43
CA VAL A 24 45.78 -43.36 -16.00
C VAL A 24 47.32 -43.33 -15.69
N HIS A 25 47.74 -43.11 -14.42
CA HIS A 25 49.06 -43.41 -13.77
C HIS A 25 50.33 -42.61 -14.22
N GLU A 26 51.37 -42.28 -13.43
CA GLU A 26 52.10 -42.87 -12.28
C GLU A 26 52.97 -41.73 -11.60
N PHE A 27 53.02 -41.56 -10.26
CA PHE A 27 54.11 -41.89 -9.28
C PHE A 27 55.48 -41.16 -9.49
N ASP A 28 56.29 -40.66 -8.55
CA ASP A 28 56.66 -40.87 -7.11
C ASP A 28 57.21 -39.51 -6.53
N GLU A 29 57.40 -39.19 -5.23
CA GLU A 29 58.18 -39.86 -4.17
C GLU A 29 57.73 -39.50 -2.72
N GLU A 30 57.84 -40.52 -1.84
CA GLU A 30 58.16 -40.62 -0.39
C GLU A 30 58.67 -39.40 0.41
N SER A 31 58.60 -39.25 1.75
CA SER A 31 58.22 -40.04 2.95
C SER A 31 58.26 -39.04 4.16
N LEU A 32 57.58 -39.15 5.32
CA LEU A 32 57.68 -40.08 6.46
C LEU A 32 56.61 -39.69 7.54
N PHE A 33 55.92 -40.69 8.12
CA PHE A 33 54.89 -40.64 9.20
C PHE A 33 55.51 -40.74 10.64
N PRO A 34 54.78 -40.81 11.80
CA PRO A 34 53.31 -40.90 12.07
C PRO A 34 52.74 -40.08 13.28
N PRO A 35 51.41 -40.14 13.53
CA PRO A 35 50.76 -39.87 14.81
C PRO A 35 50.21 -41.15 15.51
N GLN A 36 50.06 -41.11 16.84
CA GLN A 36 49.37 -42.08 17.73
C GLN A 36 48.59 -41.24 18.76
N THR A 37 47.39 -41.57 19.29
CA THR A 37 46.67 -42.85 19.44
C THR A 37 45.19 -42.58 19.80
N ASP A 38 44.36 -43.57 19.48
CA ASP A 38 42.94 -43.82 19.80
C ASP A 38 42.55 -43.71 21.30
N ASP A 39 41.27 -43.41 21.57
CA ASP A 39 40.36 -44.44 22.12
C ASP A 39 38.86 -44.06 22.11
N GLN A 40 38.06 -45.02 21.68
CA GLN A 40 36.61 -45.01 21.45
C GLN A 40 35.78 -45.22 22.75
N LYS A 41 34.48 -44.85 22.67
CA LYS A 41 33.30 -45.78 22.80
C LYS A 41 32.14 -45.25 23.67
N THR A 42 31.05 -44.84 23.02
CA THR A 42 29.64 -44.93 23.51
C THR A 42 29.05 -46.31 23.13
N PRO A 43 27.85 -46.80 23.56
CA PRO A 43 26.65 -46.10 24.09
C PRO A 43 25.81 -46.85 25.17
N SER A 44 24.76 -46.23 25.75
CA SER A 44 23.37 -46.78 25.87
C SER A 44 22.40 -45.99 26.80
N VAL A 45 21.25 -45.65 26.20
CA VAL A 45 19.83 -45.73 26.65
C VAL A 45 19.37 -45.29 28.07
N ASN A 46 18.54 -44.24 28.08
CA ASN A 46 17.38 -43.87 28.91
C ASN A 46 17.18 -44.45 30.33
N SER A 47 17.01 -43.54 31.30
CA SER A 47 16.15 -43.71 32.47
C SER A 47 15.48 -42.38 32.82
N VAL A 48 14.15 -42.43 32.93
CA VAL A 48 13.27 -41.35 33.34
C VAL A 48 13.48 -41.07 34.82
N GLU A 49 13.68 -39.81 35.21
CA GLU A 49 13.44 -39.38 36.58
C GLU A 49 12.78 -37.99 36.62
N LEU A 50 11.60 -37.96 37.22
CA LEU A 50 10.74 -36.82 37.45
C LEU A 50 11.16 -36.17 38.78
N GLY A 51 11.61 -34.93 38.77
CA GLY A 51 12.09 -34.27 39.99
C GLY A 51 12.14 -32.74 39.95
N ALA A 52 11.10 -32.15 40.54
CA ALA A 52 11.10 -30.90 41.31
C ALA A 52 11.40 -29.55 40.64
N LEU A 53 10.32 -28.75 40.61
CA LEU A 53 10.23 -27.30 40.54
C LEU A 53 11.28 -26.56 41.41
N SER A 54 12.07 -25.68 40.79
CA SER A 54 12.52 -24.40 41.38
C SER A 54 13.30 -23.60 40.32
N GLY A 55 12.58 -22.87 39.47
CA GLY A 55 13.15 -21.90 38.55
C GLY A 55 12.50 -20.54 38.78
N SER A 56 13.15 -19.70 39.58
CA SER A 56 12.77 -18.33 39.87
C SER A 56 12.51 -17.53 38.58
N PHE A 57 11.29 -17.05 38.39
CA PHE A 57 10.98 -16.10 37.32
C PHE A 57 11.76 -14.80 37.54
N PRO A 58 12.46 -14.25 36.53
CA PRO A 58 13.10 -12.96 36.68
C PRO A 58 12.01 -11.87 36.68
N VAL A 59 11.92 -11.15 37.80
CA VAL A 59 11.02 -10.01 38.09
C VAL A 59 11.32 -8.76 37.21
N GLY A 60 12.08 -8.91 36.12
CA GLY A 60 12.56 -7.82 35.25
C GLY A 60 11.77 -7.59 33.94
N GLY A 61 10.93 -8.52 33.50
CA GLY A 61 10.27 -8.46 32.18
C GLY A 61 9.28 -7.31 32.00
N SER A 62 8.60 -6.90 33.08
CA SER A 62 7.57 -5.85 33.01
C SER A 62 8.15 -4.46 32.69
N LYS A 63 9.37 -4.13 33.16
CA LYS A 63 9.98 -2.81 32.90
C LYS A 63 10.50 -2.66 31.47
N ILE A 64 11.03 -3.73 30.87
CA ILE A 64 11.54 -3.72 29.50
C ILE A 64 10.39 -3.66 28.49
N ILE A 65 9.33 -4.46 28.71
CA ILE A 65 8.11 -4.41 27.89
C ILE A 65 7.41 -3.06 28.02
N ARG A 66 7.30 -2.52 29.24
CA ARG A 66 6.70 -1.19 29.46
C ARG A 66 7.49 -0.06 28.79
N ASN A 67 8.82 -0.13 28.77
CA ASN A 67 9.65 0.86 28.08
C ASN A 67 9.54 0.73 26.56
N GLY A 68 9.43 -0.49 26.03
CA GLY A 68 9.14 -0.74 24.60
C GLY A 68 7.79 -0.18 24.18
N VAL A 69 6.72 -0.54 24.89
CA VAL A 69 5.35 -0.06 24.63
C VAL A 69 5.24 1.45 24.79
N CYS A 70 5.91 2.06 25.78
CA CYS A 70 5.89 3.51 25.96
C CYS A 70 6.66 4.24 24.85
N ARG A 71 7.75 3.65 24.34
CA ARG A 71 8.46 4.16 23.15
C ARG A 71 7.58 4.03 21.90
N SER A 72 6.93 2.89 21.69
CA SER A 72 6.00 2.66 20.59
C SER A 72 4.80 3.62 20.63
N ILE A 73 4.23 3.89 21.81
CA ILE A 73 3.16 4.90 21.99
C ILE A 73 3.69 6.29 21.62
N LYS A 74 4.90 6.66 22.07
CA LYS A 74 5.48 7.96 21.74
C LYS A 74 5.71 8.10 20.23
N THR A 75 6.25 7.08 19.59
CA THR A 75 6.52 7.07 18.15
C THR A 75 5.21 7.10 17.34
N VAL A 76 4.25 6.24 17.65
CA VAL A 76 3.00 6.18 16.90
C VAL A 76 2.15 7.43 17.17
N VAL A 77 1.97 7.84 18.43
CA VAL A 77 1.02 8.91 18.79
C VAL A 77 1.63 10.31 18.72
N PHE A 78 2.95 10.50 18.81
CA PHE A 78 3.54 11.85 18.89
C PHE A 78 4.65 12.14 17.85
N SER A 79 4.99 11.22 16.94
CA SER A 79 6.09 11.45 16.00
C SER A 79 5.74 12.43 14.87
N ASN A 80 4.49 12.45 14.39
CA ASN A 80 4.08 13.35 13.29
C ASN A 80 3.34 14.59 13.79
N LYS A 81 3.62 15.74 13.17
CA LYS A 81 2.93 17.02 13.39
C LYS A 81 1.42 16.90 13.17
N LEU A 82 0.97 15.99 12.30
CA LEU A 82 -0.45 15.71 12.09
C LEU A 82 -1.14 15.12 13.32
N ASN A 83 -0.43 14.42 14.21
CA ASN A 83 -1.05 13.86 15.42
C ASN A 83 -1.56 14.91 16.40
N LEU A 84 -1.17 16.19 16.23
CA LEU A 84 -1.79 17.31 16.92
C LEU A 84 -3.31 17.39 16.66
N LEU A 85 -3.79 16.83 15.55
CA LEU A 85 -5.20 16.80 15.20
C LEU A 85 -5.97 15.64 15.86
N MET A 86 -5.29 14.66 16.46
CA MET A 86 -5.93 13.48 17.04
C MET A 86 -6.99 13.81 18.12
N PRO A 87 -6.83 14.84 18.97
CA PRO A 87 -7.87 15.26 19.93
C PRO A 87 -9.18 15.73 19.30
N PHE A 88 -9.19 16.11 18.01
CA PHE A 88 -10.42 16.54 17.33
C PHE A 88 -11.42 15.39 17.13
N GLY A 89 -10.96 14.13 17.07
CA GLY A 89 -11.85 12.96 16.98
C GLY A 89 -12.78 12.84 18.21
N PRO A 90 -12.23 12.69 19.44
CA PRO A 90 -13.04 12.72 20.66
C PRO A 90 -13.88 14.00 20.81
N LEU A 91 -13.34 15.14 20.38
CA LEU A 91 -14.06 16.42 20.41
C LEU A 91 -15.29 16.40 19.47
N ALA A 92 -15.20 15.77 18.30
CA ALA A 92 -16.33 15.62 17.39
C ALA A 92 -17.49 14.85 18.04
N ILE A 93 -17.18 13.77 18.77
CA ILE A 93 -18.15 12.97 19.53
C ILE A 93 -18.79 13.84 20.64
N LEU A 94 -17.98 14.63 21.33
CA LEU A 94 -18.48 15.52 22.40
C LEU A 94 -19.42 16.61 21.83
N VAL A 95 -19.03 17.26 20.73
CA VAL A 95 -19.84 18.29 20.05
C VAL A 95 -21.14 17.70 19.52
N HIS A 96 -21.10 16.48 18.97
CA HIS A 96 -22.31 15.78 18.53
C HIS A 96 -23.29 15.59 19.68
N LYS A 97 -22.80 15.17 20.86
CA LYS A 97 -23.63 14.97 22.05
C LYS A 97 -24.17 16.26 22.68
N LEU A 98 -23.42 17.36 22.60
CA LEU A 98 -23.76 18.61 23.31
C LEU A 98 -24.50 19.64 22.44
N SER A 99 -24.17 19.75 21.15
CA SER A 99 -24.58 20.89 20.34
C SER A 99 -25.44 20.53 19.14
N GLY A 100 -25.39 19.28 18.65
CA GLY A 100 -26.13 18.87 17.44
C GLY A 100 -25.74 19.64 16.16
N HIS A 101 -24.70 20.49 16.21
CA HIS A 101 -24.24 21.27 15.07
C HIS A 101 -23.48 20.39 14.08
N ASN A 102 -24.20 19.83 13.11
CA ASN A 102 -23.68 18.87 12.13
C ASN A 102 -22.44 19.38 11.37
N GLY A 103 -22.38 20.66 10.99
CA GLY A 103 -21.20 21.22 10.31
C GLY A 103 -19.92 21.15 11.15
N TRP A 104 -20.00 21.41 12.46
CA TRP A 104 -18.85 21.28 13.36
C TRP A 104 -18.49 19.82 13.63
N VAL A 105 -19.49 18.94 13.79
CA VAL A 105 -19.26 17.49 13.93
C VAL A 105 -18.51 16.96 12.72
N PHE A 106 -18.97 17.30 11.51
CA PHE A 106 -18.32 16.90 10.27
C PHE A 106 -16.88 17.40 10.17
N PHE A 107 -16.65 18.69 10.40
CA PHE A 107 -15.31 19.28 10.34
C PHE A 107 -14.35 18.67 11.36
N LEU A 108 -14.79 18.49 12.60
CA LEU A 108 -13.97 17.90 13.65
C LEU A 108 -13.70 16.41 13.41
N SER A 109 -14.68 15.66 12.88
CA SER A 109 -14.49 14.27 12.47
C SER A 109 -13.48 14.16 11.32
N LEU A 110 -13.55 15.03 10.31
CA LEU A 110 -12.55 15.08 9.23
C LEU A 110 -11.14 15.29 9.81
N LEU A 111 -10.96 16.32 10.63
CA LEU A 111 -9.65 16.59 11.25
C LEU A 111 -9.18 15.44 12.15
N GLY A 112 -10.09 14.80 12.88
CA GLY A 112 -9.78 13.66 13.73
C GLY A 112 -9.36 12.41 12.95
N ILE A 113 -9.94 12.18 11.77
CA ILE A 113 -9.62 11.03 10.91
C ILE A 113 -8.28 11.20 10.20
N THR A 114 -7.91 12.42 9.78
CA THR A 114 -6.66 12.69 9.06
C THR A 114 -5.40 12.05 9.70
N PRO A 115 -5.09 12.29 11.00
CA PRO A 115 -3.92 11.66 11.62
C PRO A 115 -4.08 10.16 11.84
N LEU A 116 -5.30 9.65 12.01
CA LEU A 116 -5.54 8.21 12.15
C LEU A 116 -5.28 7.48 10.83
N ALA A 117 -5.72 8.05 9.71
CA ALA A 117 -5.47 7.53 8.38
C ALA A 117 -3.97 7.47 8.09
N GLU A 118 -3.24 8.54 8.42
CA GLU A 118 -1.78 8.57 8.30
C GLU A 118 -1.10 7.50 9.17
N ARG A 119 -1.54 7.33 10.43
CA ARG A 119 -0.99 6.30 11.30
C ARG A 119 -1.38 4.88 10.93
N LEU A 120 -2.54 4.69 10.31
CA LEU A 120 -2.95 3.41 9.76
C LEU A 120 -2.03 2.99 8.60
N GLY A 121 -1.70 3.92 7.70
CA GLY A 121 -0.72 3.71 6.64
C GLY A 121 0.65 3.33 7.20
N TYR A 122 1.17 4.10 8.16
CA TYR A 122 2.43 3.80 8.83
C TYR A 122 2.43 2.41 9.50
N ALA A 123 1.38 2.06 10.26
CA ALA A 123 1.29 0.75 10.91
C ALA A 123 1.23 -0.41 9.89
N THR A 124 0.60 -0.17 8.74
CA THR A 124 0.54 -1.13 7.63
C THR A 124 1.92 -1.35 7.02
N GLU A 125 2.66 -0.28 6.80
CA GLU A 125 4.04 -0.33 6.29
C GLU A 125 4.97 -1.08 7.26
N GLN A 126 4.90 -0.74 8.55
CA GLN A 126 5.66 -1.43 9.60
C GLN A 126 5.33 -2.92 9.68
N LEU A 127 4.06 -3.30 9.47
CA LEU A 127 3.66 -4.70 9.42
C LEU A 127 4.19 -5.42 8.16
N ALA A 128 4.27 -4.72 7.02
CA ALA A 128 4.71 -5.27 5.75
C ALA A 128 6.17 -5.78 5.80
N PHE A 129 7.05 -5.14 6.60
CA PHE A 129 8.42 -5.60 6.83
C PHE A 129 8.49 -7.03 7.41
N PHE A 130 7.49 -7.46 8.17
CA PHE A 130 7.48 -8.77 8.83
C PHE A 130 6.71 -9.87 8.09
N THR A 131 5.97 -9.52 7.04
CA THR A 131 5.07 -10.44 6.33
C THR A 131 5.59 -10.91 4.98
N GLY A 132 6.73 -10.38 4.55
CA GLY A 132 7.34 -10.66 3.25
C GLY A 132 6.67 -9.87 2.10
N PRO A 133 7.31 -9.82 0.92
CA PRO A 133 6.89 -8.91 -0.17
C PRO A 133 5.45 -9.12 -0.61
N THR A 134 5.00 -10.38 -0.70
CA THR A 134 3.68 -10.70 -1.22
C THR A 134 2.55 -10.32 -0.29
N VAL A 135 2.65 -10.72 0.98
CA VAL A 135 1.63 -10.40 1.98
C VAL A 135 1.70 -8.92 2.34
N GLY A 136 2.90 -8.32 2.35
CA GLY A 136 3.10 -6.89 2.55
C GLY A 136 2.40 -6.05 1.48
N ALA A 137 2.53 -6.42 0.20
CA ALA A 137 1.84 -5.73 -0.89
C ALA A 137 0.31 -5.84 -0.77
N LEU A 138 -0.23 -7.00 -0.38
CA LEU A 138 -1.66 -7.19 -0.16
C LEU A 138 -2.17 -6.40 1.05
N LEU A 139 -1.40 -6.37 2.14
CA LEU A 139 -1.70 -5.57 3.33
C LEU A 139 -1.73 -4.08 2.98
N ASN A 140 -0.74 -3.59 2.24
CA ASN A 140 -0.70 -2.20 1.81
C ASN A 140 -1.89 -1.86 0.91
N ALA A 141 -2.22 -2.73 -0.05
CA ALA A 141 -3.37 -2.52 -0.91
C ALA A 141 -4.71 -2.44 -0.16
N THR A 142 -4.84 -3.20 0.94
CA THR A 142 -6.08 -3.30 1.72
C THR A 142 -6.18 -2.21 2.77
N PHE A 143 -5.14 -2.07 3.60
CA PHE A 143 -5.13 -1.14 4.74
C PHE A 143 -4.64 0.26 4.38
N GLY A 144 -3.91 0.43 3.26
CA GLY A 144 -3.56 1.75 2.73
C GLY A 144 -4.78 2.58 2.35
N ASN A 145 -5.81 1.93 1.76
CA ASN A 145 -7.09 2.56 1.40
C ASN A 145 -8.23 2.24 2.39
N ALA A 146 -7.91 1.74 3.60
CA ALA A 146 -8.96 1.30 4.51
C ALA A 146 -9.83 2.45 5.01
N THR A 147 -9.28 3.66 5.14
CA THR A 147 -10.04 4.84 5.60
C THR A 147 -11.19 5.14 4.64
N GLU A 148 -10.91 5.17 3.35
CA GLU A 148 -11.85 5.41 2.25
C GLU A 148 -12.90 4.30 2.19
N MET A 149 -12.47 3.04 2.34
CA MET A 149 -13.37 1.89 2.37
C MET A 149 -14.30 1.93 3.57
N ILE A 150 -13.81 2.25 4.76
CA ILE A 150 -14.63 2.37 5.96
C ILE A 150 -15.67 3.47 5.81
N ILE A 151 -15.26 4.68 5.38
CA ILE A 151 -16.19 5.80 5.14
C ILE A 151 -17.25 5.41 4.10
N SER A 152 -16.84 4.73 3.02
CA SER A 152 -17.73 4.28 1.96
C SER A 152 -18.73 3.22 2.43
N ILE A 153 -18.29 2.25 3.25
CA ILE A 153 -19.16 1.21 3.83
C ILE A 153 -20.21 1.84 4.75
N TYR A 154 -19.85 2.83 5.57
CA TYR A 154 -20.81 3.54 6.40
C TYR A 154 -21.80 4.37 5.57
N ALA A 155 -21.32 5.07 4.54
CA ALA A 155 -22.20 5.80 3.62
C ALA A 155 -23.17 4.84 2.89
N LEU A 156 -22.69 3.66 2.47
CA LEU A 156 -23.52 2.62 1.87
C LEU A 156 -24.59 2.11 2.84
N LYS A 157 -24.22 1.82 4.09
CA LYS A 157 -25.14 1.39 5.15
C LYS A 157 -26.25 2.41 5.42
N ASN A 158 -25.94 3.71 5.27
CA ASN A 158 -26.89 4.81 5.39
C ASN A 158 -27.67 5.11 4.09
N GLY A 159 -27.55 4.27 3.06
CA GLY A 159 -28.25 4.42 1.78
C GLY A 159 -27.73 5.59 0.93
N MET A 160 -26.53 6.12 1.25
CA MET A 160 -25.94 7.28 0.59
C MET A 160 -25.09 6.86 -0.62
N MET A 161 -25.70 6.11 -1.55
CA MET A 161 -25.03 5.61 -2.77
C MET A 161 -24.31 6.72 -3.54
N ARG A 162 -24.96 7.88 -3.68
CA ARG A 162 -24.37 9.01 -4.39
C ARG A 162 -23.11 9.53 -3.71
N VAL A 163 -23.04 9.50 -2.38
CA VAL A 163 -21.84 9.91 -1.64
C VAL A 163 -20.71 8.92 -1.88
N VAL A 164 -20.99 7.61 -1.86
CA VAL A 164 -19.99 6.56 -2.15
C VAL A 164 -19.42 6.72 -3.58
N GLN A 165 -20.28 6.86 -4.58
CA GLN A 165 -19.84 7.03 -5.97
C GLN A 165 -18.97 8.27 -6.15
N LEU A 166 -19.38 9.38 -5.53
CA LEU A 166 -18.66 10.64 -5.63
C LEU A 166 -17.36 10.65 -4.82
N SER A 167 -17.30 9.97 -3.68
CA SER A 167 -16.07 9.86 -2.88
C SER A 167 -15.01 9.00 -3.55
N LEU A 168 -15.40 7.86 -4.15
CA LEU A 168 -14.46 7.02 -4.89
C LEU A 168 -13.91 7.73 -6.14
N LEU A 169 -14.79 8.40 -6.90
CA LEU A 169 -14.37 9.20 -8.05
C LEU A 169 -13.48 10.37 -7.61
N GLY A 170 -13.85 11.05 -6.52
CA GLY A 170 -13.06 12.13 -5.93
C GLY A 170 -11.68 11.67 -5.45
N SER A 171 -11.55 10.45 -4.93
CA SER A 171 -10.27 9.87 -4.52
C SER A 171 -9.34 9.58 -5.69
N ILE A 172 -9.88 9.06 -6.80
CA ILE A 172 -9.12 8.93 -8.06
C ILE A 172 -8.66 10.31 -8.56
N LEU A 173 -9.56 11.31 -8.58
CA LEU A 173 -9.21 12.67 -9.02
C LEU A 173 -8.20 13.34 -8.09
N SER A 174 -8.34 13.16 -6.78
CA SER A 174 -7.44 13.72 -5.76
C SER A 174 -6.02 13.18 -5.98
N ASN A 175 -5.86 11.87 -6.10
CA ASN A 175 -4.55 11.28 -6.33
C ASN A 175 -3.93 11.70 -7.67
N MET A 176 -4.71 11.73 -8.75
CA MET A 176 -4.19 12.03 -10.09
C MET A 176 -3.89 13.50 -10.31
N LEU A 177 -4.70 14.41 -9.76
CA LEU A 177 -4.56 15.84 -10.00
C LEU A 177 -3.96 16.56 -8.81
N LEU A 178 -4.52 16.37 -7.61
CA LEU A 178 -4.08 17.12 -6.43
C LEU A 178 -2.76 16.59 -5.89
N VAL A 179 -2.64 15.29 -5.62
CA VAL A 179 -1.41 14.70 -5.07
C VAL A 179 -0.27 14.81 -6.05
N LEU A 180 -0.49 14.31 -7.27
CA LEU A 180 0.55 14.32 -8.28
C LEU A 180 0.92 15.75 -8.70
N GLY A 181 -0.06 16.65 -8.80
CA GLY A 181 0.18 18.07 -9.07
C GLY A 181 0.99 18.75 -7.96
N CYS A 182 0.65 18.52 -6.69
CA CYS A 182 1.43 19.03 -5.56
C CYS A 182 2.84 18.41 -5.51
N ALA A 183 2.97 17.12 -5.81
CA ALA A 183 4.26 16.43 -5.84
C ALA A 183 5.17 17.02 -6.94
N PHE A 184 4.65 17.21 -8.15
CA PHE A 184 5.39 17.85 -9.26
C PHE A 184 5.72 19.30 -8.95
N PHE A 185 4.79 20.05 -8.36
CA PHE A 185 5.01 21.45 -7.99
C PHE A 185 6.09 21.57 -6.91
N CYS A 186 5.97 20.85 -5.81
CA CYS A 186 6.95 20.89 -4.71
C CYS A 186 8.31 20.31 -5.12
N GLY A 187 8.32 19.17 -5.83
CA GLY A 187 9.54 18.57 -6.37
C GLY A 187 10.25 19.51 -7.36
N GLY A 188 9.51 20.11 -8.29
CA GLY A 188 10.06 21.09 -9.23
C GLY A 188 10.54 22.39 -8.58
N LEU A 189 9.92 22.83 -7.47
CA LEU A 189 10.42 23.98 -6.68
C LEU A 189 11.75 23.66 -5.98
N VAL A 190 11.88 22.46 -5.41
CA VAL A 190 13.12 22.02 -4.75
C VAL A 190 14.23 21.79 -5.78
N PHE A 191 13.92 21.09 -6.87
CA PHE A 191 14.86 20.73 -7.94
C PHE A 191 14.74 21.65 -9.16
N HIS A 192 14.66 22.96 -8.95
CA HIS A 192 14.41 23.94 -10.02
C HIS A 192 15.47 24.02 -11.14
N ARG A 193 16.58 23.27 -11.04
CA ARG A 193 17.65 23.20 -12.07
C ARG A 193 17.76 21.84 -12.75
N LYS A 194 16.94 20.86 -12.35
CA LYS A 194 17.02 19.46 -12.82
C LYS A 194 15.61 18.96 -13.16
N GLU A 195 15.50 18.24 -14.26
CA GLU A 195 14.28 17.48 -14.56
C GLU A 195 14.28 16.17 -13.78
N GLN A 196 13.19 15.87 -13.08
CA GLN A 196 13.05 14.63 -12.34
C GLN A 196 12.63 13.51 -13.31
N GLU A 197 13.44 12.45 -13.40
CA GLU A 197 13.15 11.32 -14.26
C GLU A 197 12.24 10.31 -13.58
N PHE A 198 11.51 9.54 -14.39
CA PHE A 198 10.69 8.44 -13.94
C PHE A 198 10.63 7.29 -14.95
N ASN A 199 10.37 6.09 -14.44
CA ASN A 199 10.18 4.86 -15.15
C ASN A 199 8.88 4.88 -15.97
N LYS A 200 9.08 5.01 -17.28
CA LYS A 200 7.99 5.04 -18.27
C LYS A 200 7.19 3.74 -18.30
N ALA A 201 7.81 2.58 -18.05
CA ALA A 201 7.12 1.29 -18.13
C ALA A 201 6.06 1.15 -17.03
N THR A 202 6.44 1.46 -15.78
CA THR A 202 5.53 1.44 -14.63
C THR A 202 4.39 2.43 -14.78
N ALA A 203 4.70 3.65 -15.25
CA ALA A 203 3.70 4.67 -15.52
C ALA A 203 2.69 4.23 -16.60
N VAL A 204 3.14 3.55 -17.67
CA VAL A 204 2.27 3.06 -18.74
C VAL A 204 1.33 1.95 -18.25
N VAL A 205 1.83 0.98 -17.48
CA VAL A 205 0.99 -0.10 -16.94
C VAL A 205 -0.10 0.46 -16.02
N ASN A 206 0.28 1.33 -15.09
CA ASN A 206 -0.66 1.91 -14.14
C ASN A 206 -1.67 2.86 -14.82
N SER A 207 -1.23 3.65 -15.80
CA SER A 207 -2.13 4.49 -16.60
C SER A 207 -3.10 3.66 -17.44
N GLY A 208 -2.66 2.52 -17.98
CA GLY A 208 -3.50 1.59 -18.72
C GLY A 208 -4.58 0.95 -17.85
N LEU A 209 -4.25 0.56 -16.62
CA LEU A 209 -5.22 0.04 -15.65
C LEU A 209 -6.23 1.11 -15.22
N LEU A 210 -5.76 2.33 -14.96
CA LEU A 210 -6.64 3.45 -14.64
C LEU A 210 -7.60 3.74 -15.80
N LEU A 211 -7.12 3.73 -17.05
CA LEU A 211 -7.95 3.90 -18.24
C LEU A 211 -9.00 2.79 -18.34
N MET A 212 -8.62 1.53 -18.11
CA MET A 212 -9.54 0.39 -18.10
C MET A 212 -10.64 0.59 -17.05
N ALA A 213 -10.28 1.04 -15.84
CA ALA A 213 -11.24 1.31 -14.78
C ALA A 213 -12.20 2.45 -15.16
N VAL A 214 -11.67 3.58 -15.68
CA VAL A 214 -12.50 4.70 -16.15
C VAL A 214 -13.48 4.25 -17.24
N MET A 215 -13.03 3.45 -18.21
CA MET A 215 -13.92 2.90 -19.24
C MET A 215 -14.97 1.95 -18.66
N GLY A 216 -14.60 1.13 -17.67
CA GLY A 216 -15.52 0.25 -16.95
C GLY A 216 -16.62 1.00 -16.20
N LEU A 217 -16.34 2.20 -15.70
CA LEU A 217 -17.31 3.06 -15.01
C LEU A 217 -18.14 3.92 -15.97
N LEU A 218 -17.55 4.34 -17.08
CA LEU A 218 -18.19 5.22 -18.05
C LEU A 218 -19.32 4.50 -18.78
N PHE A 219 -19.19 3.19 -19.03
CA PHE A 219 -20.17 2.43 -19.80
C PHE A 219 -21.55 2.32 -19.10
N PRO A 220 -21.67 1.94 -17.81
CA PRO A 220 -22.94 2.03 -17.08
C PRO A 220 -23.47 3.48 -16.97
N ALA A 221 -22.59 4.45 -16.74
CA ALA A 221 -22.98 5.86 -16.56
C ALA A 221 -23.58 6.47 -17.83
N VAL A 222 -23.01 6.18 -19.00
CA VAL A 222 -23.55 6.64 -20.30
C VAL A 222 -24.90 5.98 -20.56
N LEU A 223 -25.03 4.68 -20.33
CA LEU A 223 -26.29 3.96 -20.54
C LEU A 223 -27.45 4.56 -19.72
N HIS A 224 -27.19 4.90 -18.45
CA HIS A 224 -28.15 5.58 -17.58
C HIS A 224 -28.51 6.98 -18.12
N TYR A 225 -27.52 7.75 -18.58
CA TYR A 225 -27.73 9.11 -19.07
C TYR A 225 -28.46 9.18 -20.42
N THR A 226 -28.18 8.26 -21.34
CA THR A 226 -28.80 8.24 -22.67
C THR A 226 -30.20 7.62 -22.65
N HIS A 227 -30.60 6.99 -21.54
CA HIS A 227 -31.86 6.24 -21.42
C HIS A 227 -32.07 5.19 -22.52
N THR A 228 -30.97 4.67 -23.09
CA THR A 228 -31.01 3.68 -24.19
C THR A 228 -31.22 2.24 -23.70
N GLU A 229 -31.72 2.09 -22.48
CA GLU A 229 -31.93 0.80 -21.84
C GLU A 229 -33.17 0.08 -22.37
N VAL A 230 -33.03 -1.21 -22.70
CA VAL A 230 -34.17 -2.07 -23.05
C VAL A 230 -35.06 -2.32 -21.81
N HIS A 231 -34.45 -2.41 -20.63
CA HIS A 231 -35.13 -2.55 -19.34
C HIS A 231 -34.56 -1.54 -18.34
N ALA A 232 -35.25 -0.41 -18.18
CA ALA A 232 -34.82 0.70 -17.34
C ALA A 232 -34.38 0.24 -15.93
N GLY A 233 -33.15 0.58 -15.55
CA GLY A 233 -32.51 0.29 -14.27
C GLY A 233 -32.02 -1.15 -14.11
N LYS A 234 -32.63 -2.14 -14.78
CA LYS A 234 -32.16 -3.54 -14.73
C LYS A 234 -30.94 -3.77 -15.61
N SER A 235 -30.90 -3.12 -16.78
CA SER A 235 -29.79 -3.24 -17.72
C SER A 235 -28.55 -2.53 -17.20
N GLU A 236 -28.70 -1.33 -16.65
CA GLU A 236 -27.62 -0.58 -15.99
C GLU A 236 -26.99 -1.38 -14.83
N LEU A 237 -27.82 -1.89 -13.91
CA LEU A 237 -27.31 -2.61 -12.75
C LEU A 237 -26.61 -3.92 -13.13
N ALA A 238 -27.17 -4.68 -14.08
CA ALA A 238 -26.54 -5.91 -14.58
C ALA A 238 -25.18 -5.62 -15.23
N LEU A 239 -25.11 -4.54 -16.01
CA LEU A 239 -23.91 -4.12 -16.68
C LEU A 239 -22.84 -3.62 -15.70
N SER A 240 -23.25 -2.89 -14.67
CA SER A 240 -22.33 -2.41 -13.65
C SER A 240 -21.74 -3.54 -12.81
N ARG A 241 -22.57 -4.54 -12.45
CA ARG A 241 -22.09 -5.77 -11.78
C ARG A 241 -21.14 -6.58 -12.64
N PHE A 242 -21.43 -6.66 -13.94
CA PHE A 242 -20.53 -7.31 -14.89
C PHE A 242 -19.19 -6.57 -15.01
N SER A 243 -19.22 -5.24 -15.11
CA SER A 243 -18.03 -4.38 -15.13
C SER A 243 -17.20 -4.52 -13.85
N SER A 244 -17.85 -4.51 -12.68
CA SER A 244 -17.22 -4.76 -11.38
C SER A 244 -16.48 -6.11 -11.34
N CYS A 245 -17.11 -7.19 -11.82
CA CYS A 245 -16.48 -8.51 -11.88
C CYS A 245 -15.21 -8.50 -12.75
N ILE A 246 -15.27 -7.87 -13.93
CA ILE A 246 -14.10 -7.73 -14.81
C ILE A 246 -12.99 -6.94 -14.14
N MET A 247 -13.31 -5.80 -13.50
CA MET A 247 -12.32 -4.97 -12.80
C MET A 247 -11.65 -5.74 -11.66
N LEU A 248 -12.42 -6.52 -10.89
CA LEU A 248 -11.87 -7.32 -9.80
C LEU A 248 -10.96 -8.44 -10.30
N VAL A 249 -11.34 -9.14 -11.39
CA VAL A 249 -10.49 -10.14 -12.03
C VAL A 249 -9.21 -9.52 -12.59
N ALA A 250 -9.32 -8.37 -13.26
CA ALA A 250 -8.16 -7.62 -13.77
C ALA A 250 -7.24 -7.17 -12.64
N TYR A 251 -7.81 -6.73 -11.51
CA TYR A 251 -7.06 -6.35 -10.32
C TYR A 251 -6.32 -7.53 -9.69
N VAL A 252 -6.97 -8.69 -9.56
CA VAL A 252 -6.32 -9.91 -9.06
C VAL A 252 -5.21 -10.36 -10.00
N ALA A 253 -5.43 -10.30 -11.32
CA ALA A 253 -4.39 -10.59 -12.30
C ALA A 253 -3.21 -9.61 -12.20
N TYR A 254 -3.49 -8.32 -11.99
CA TYR A 254 -2.49 -7.28 -11.74
C TYR A 254 -1.70 -7.53 -10.45
N LEU A 255 -2.37 -7.91 -9.35
CA LEU A 255 -1.69 -8.30 -8.12
C LEU A 255 -0.81 -9.53 -8.37
N VAL A 256 -1.32 -10.59 -9.01
CA VAL A 256 -0.51 -11.77 -9.34
C VAL A 256 0.70 -11.40 -10.20
N PHE A 257 0.53 -10.50 -11.18
CA PHE A 257 1.62 -10.02 -12.02
C PHE A 257 2.67 -9.23 -11.21
N GLN A 258 2.25 -8.33 -10.32
CA GLN A 258 3.15 -7.60 -9.42
C GLN A 258 3.90 -8.54 -8.48
N LEU A 259 3.22 -9.57 -7.98
CA LEU A 259 3.75 -10.51 -7.00
C LEU A 259 4.72 -11.54 -7.60
N LYS A 260 4.55 -11.85 -8.89
CA LYS A 260 5.27 -12.93 -9.59
C LYS A 260 6.36 -12.41 -10.53
N SER A 261 6.29 -11.15 -10.98
CA SER A 261 7.33 -10.58 -11.84
C SER A 261 8.67 -10.53 -11.09
N PRO A 262 9.77 -11.08 -11.65
CA PRO A 262 11.09 -11.04 -11.02
C PRO A 262 11.54 -9.60 -10.73
N LYS A 263 12.29 -9.46 -9.62
CA LYS A 263 12.64 -8.24 -8.87
C LYS A 263 13.20 -7.03 -9.66
N ASP A 264 13.42 -7.11 -10.96
CA ASP A 264 14.03 -6.03 -11.76
C ASP A 264 13.03 -5.10 -12.47
N THR A 265 11.74 -5.47 -12.57
CA THR A 265 10.76 -4.64 -13.32
C THR A 265 9.76 -3.92 -12.42
N TYR A 266 9.58 -4.39 -11.19
CA TYR A 266 8.67 -3.78 -10.24
C TYR A 266 9.17 -4.09 -8.82
N VAL A 267 10.01 -3.20 -8.30
CA VAL A 267 10.36 -3.22 -6.89
C VAL A 267 9.15 -2.61 -6.17
N PRO A 268 8.50 -3.31 -5.21
CA PRO A 268 7.50 -2.66 -4.39
C PRO A 268 8.15 -1.42 -3.80
N ILE A 269 7.48 -0.27 -3.86
CA ILE A 269 7.99 1.06 -3.48
C ILE A 269 8.82 1.04 -2.16
N ASN A 270 8.44 0.14 -1.25
CA ASN A 270 9.05 -0.09 0.07
C ASN A 270 10.44 -0.76 0.02
N GLN A 271 10.88 -1.30 -1.12
CA GLN A 271 12.11 -2.09 -1.29
C GLN A 271 13.18 -1.36 -2.13
N GLU A 272 12.84 -0.31 -2.89
CA GLU A 272 13.84 0.61 -3.48
C GLU A 272 14.60 1.40 -2.40
N VAL A 273 14.04 1.46 -1.19
CA VAL A 273 14.73 1.92 0.02
C VAL A 273 15.98 1.07 0.33
N SER A 274 16.08 -0.16 -0.17
CA SER A 274 17.09 -1.12 0.27
C SER A 274 18.31 -1.33 -0.64
N GLN A 275 18.37 -0.82 -1.89
CA GLN A 275 19.37 -1.34 -2.85
C GLN A 275 20.20 -0.35 -3.67
N ASN A 276 19.92 0.95 -3.73
CA ASN A 276 20.70 1.88 -4.56
C ASN A 276 21.48 2.93 -3.77
N GLY A 277 22.49 2.48 -3.00
CA GLY A 277 23.49 3.32 -2.37
C GLY A 277 24.90 2.87 -2.74
N GLU A 278 25.37 3.20 -3.95
CA GLU A 278 26.81 3.14 -4.26
C GLU A 278 27.49 4.44 -3.77
N ASN A 279 28.33 4.28 -2.75
CA ASN A 279 29.51 5.09 -2.41
C ASN A 279 29.40 6.63 -2.47
N VAL A 280 28.91 7.25 -1.40
CA VAL A 280 29.37 8.58 -0.96
C VAL A 280 29.46 8.57 0.57
N ASP A 281 30.61 9.02 1.09
CA ASP A 281 31.04 8.98 2.49
C ASP A 281 30.08 9.64 3.50
N ASN A 282 29.93 8.97 4.64
CA ASN A 282 29.63 9.49 5.99
C ASN A 282 28.65 10.67 6.10
N ASP A 283 27.35 10.37 6.10
CA ASP A 283 26.38 10.98 7.01
C ASP A 283 25.25 9.96 7.24
N GLU A 284 24.80 9.85 8.49
CA GLU A 284 23.81 8.93 9.09
C GLU A 284 22.77 8.34 8.10
N ASP A 285 23.07 7.15 7.54
CA ASP A 285 22.16 6.37 6.70
C ASP A 285 21.26 5.50 7.59
N ASP A 286 20.09 6.04 7.96
CA ASP A 286 18.98 5.30 8.56
C ASP A 286 18.44 4.30 7.52
N GLY A 287 19.09 3.14 7.39
CA GLY A 287 18.43 1.96 6.85
C GLY A 287 17.22 1.67 7.73
N GLU A 288 16.01 1.99 7.25
CA GLU A 288 14.75 1.94 8.01
C GLU A 288 14.44 0.50 8.47
N ALA A 289 15.05 0.10 9.58
CA ALA A 289 14.65 -1.06 10.34
C ALA A 289 13.25 -0.83 10.88
N PRO A 290 12.41 -1.88 11.01
CA PRO A 290 11.08 -1.71 11.57
C PRO A 290 11.17 -1.09 12.97
N GLU A 291 10.57 0.08 13.14
CA GLU A 291 10.64 0.85 14.39
C GLU A 291 9.81 0.20 15.51
N ILE A 292 8.79 -0.57 15.12
CA ILE A 292 7.84 -1.26 16.01
C ILE A 292 7.80 -2.76 15.71
N SER A 293 7.52 -3.56 16.75
CA SER A 293 7.44 -5.01 16.59
C SER A 293 6.19 -5.47 15.83
N LYS A 294 6.25 -6.64 15.19
CA LYS A 294 5.12 -7.23 14.44
C LYS A 294 3.79 -7.19 15.21
N TRP A 295 3.79 -7.59 16.49
CA TRP A 295 2.58 -7.62 17.30
C TRP A 295 2.08 -6.23 17.68
N GLU A 296 2.99 -5.28 17.88
CA GLU A 296 2.61 -3.88 18.08
C GLU A 296 1.98 -3.29 16.82
N SER A 297 2.52 -3.56 15.63
CA SER A 297 1.91 -3.11 14.36
C SER A 297 0.49 -3.63 14.19
N VAL A 298 0.25 -4.93 14.47
CA VAL A 298 -1.10 -5.52 14.40
C VAL A 298 -2.07 -4.88 15.39
N ILE A 299 -1.63 -4.66 16.64
CA ILE A 299 -2.46 -4.03 17.67
C ILE A 299 -2.81 -2.58 17.28
N TRP A 300 -1.82 -1.81 16.83
CA TRP A 300 -2.04 -0.43 16.39
C TRP A 300 -2.94 -0.36 15.16
N LEU A 301 -2.74 -1.23 14.19
CA LEU A 301 -3.59 -1.33 13.00
C LEU A 301 -5.06 -1.56 13.40
N ALA A 302 -5.32 -2.49 14.33
CA ALA A 302 -6.66 -2.76 14.82
C ALA A 302 -7.27 -1.57 15.59
N ILE A 303 -6.49 -0.91 16.45
CA ILE A 303 -6.95 0.27 17.22
C ILE A 303 -7.30 1.43 16.28
N MET A 304 -6.42 1.77 15.32
CA MET A 304 -6.66 2.87 14.39
C MET A 304 -7.86 2.57 13.50
N THR A 305 -7.99 1.34 12.99
CA THR A 305 -9.15 0.90 12.20
C THR A 305 -10.45 1.06 12.99
N ALA A 306 -10.48 0.62 14.25
CA ALA A 306 -11.65 0.76 15.11
C ALA A 306 -12.00 2.23 15.38
N TRP A 307 -11.00 3.08 15.62
CA TRP A 307 -11.23 4.50 15.88
C TRP A 307 -11.72 5.25 14.63
N ILE A 308 -11.14 4.94 13.46
CA ILE A 308 -11.62 5.44 12.16
C ILE A 308 -13.06 4.99 11.90
N SER A 309 -13.40 3.74 12.19
CA SER A 309 -14.78 3.23 12.07
C SER A 309 -15.76 4.04 12.92
N ILE A 310 -15.41 4.30 14.19
CA ILE A 310 -16.27 5.09 15.09
C ILE A 310 -16.45 6.51 14.54
N LEU A 311 -15.37 7.19 14.15
CA LEU A 311 -15.45 8.56 13.64
C LEU A 311 -16.15 8.64 12.26
N SER A 312 -16.02 7.61 11.43
CA SER A 312 -16.67 7.55 10.12
C SER A 312 -18.19 7.53 10.23
N GLU A 313 -18.75 6.91 11.27
CA GLU A 313 -20.19 6.94 11.56
C GLU A 313 -20.67 8.38 11.78
N TYR A 314 -20.03 9.11 12.71
CA TYR A 314 -20.35 10.52 12.98
C TYR A 314 -20.11 11.43 11.78
N LEU A 315 -19.05 11.17 11.01
CA LEU A 315 -18.74 11.91 9.79
C LEU A 315 -19.86 11.77 8.77
N VAL A 316 -20.25 10.53 8.44
CA VAL A 316 -21.24 10.23 7.40
C VAL A 316 -22.61 10.74 7.80
N ASP A 317 -23.02 10.55 9.05
CA ASP A 317 -24.31 11.02 9.56
C ASP A 317 -24.42 12.56 9.48
N ALA A 318 -23.30 13.27 9.67
CA ALA A 318 -23.25 14.72 9.62
C ALA A 318 -23.22 15.30 8.20
N ILE A 319 -23.01 14.52 7.14
CA ILE A 319 -22.85 15.02 5.75
C ILE A 319 -24.05 15.87 5.31
N LYS A 320 -25.28 15.35 5.48
CA LYS A 320 -26.49 16.06 5.04
C LYS A 320 -26.67 17.37 5.80
N GLY A 321 -26.56 17.31 7.13
CA GLY A 321 -26.68 18.50 7.97
C GLY A 321 -25.55 19.51 7.75
N THR A 322 -24.38 19.08 7.28
CA THR A 322 -23.28 19.97 6.90
C THR A 322 -23.57 20.68 5.58
N SER A 323 -24.14 19.96 4.61
CA SER A 323 -24.57 20.55 3.34
C SER A 323 -25.54 21.71 3.59
N ASP A 324 -26.53 21.51 4.47
CA ASP A 324 -27.51 22.53 4.84
C ASP A 324 -26.88 23.68 5.65
N ALA A 325 -25.94 23.37 6.57
CA ALA A 325 -25.34 24.37 7.44
C ALA A 325 -24.28 25.26 6.76
N TRP A 326 -23.55 24.71 5.79
CA TRP A 326 -22.48 25.42 5.06
C TRP A 326 -22.94 25.95 3.70
N ASP A 327 -24.17 25.65 3.29
CA ASP A 327 -24.73 25.99 1.97
C ASP A 327 -23.83 25.51 0.81
N ILE A 328 -23.27 24.30 0.96
CA ILE A 328 -22.46 23.64 -0.07
C ILE A 328 -23.11 22.34 -0.51
N PRO A 329 -23.01 21.95 -1.78
CA PRO A 329 -23.63 20.73 -2.25
C PRO A 329 -22.96 19.49 -1.66
N ILE A 330 -23.75 18.47 -1.32
CA ILE A 330 -23.25 17.13 -0.89
C ILE A 330 -22.19 16.62 -1.87
N ALA A 331 -22.36 16.88 -3.17
CA ALA A 331 -21.39 16.47 -4.17
C ALA A 331 -20.00 17.08 -3.97
N PHE A 332 -19.89 18.34 -3.55
CA PHE A 332 -18.61 18.96 -3.25
C PHE A 332 -17.96 18.33 -2.01
N ILE A 333 -18.76 18.08 -0.97
CA ILE A 333 -18.30 17.37 0.24
C ILE A 333 -17.72 16.00 -0.13
N SER A 334 -18.44 15.25 -0.96
CA SER A 334 -18.05 13.89 -1.34
C SER A 334 -16.86 13.84 -2.29
N VAL A 335 -16.80 14.70 -3.31
CA VAL A 335 -15.72 14.67 -4.32
C VAL A 335 -14.43 15.32 -3.83
N ILE A 336 -14.53 16.35 -2.97
CA ILE A 336 -13.37 17.16 -2.58
C ILE A 336 -12.95 16.87 -1.14
N LEU A 337 -13.87 16.98 -0.17
CA LEU A 337 -13.49 16.95 1.24
C LEU A 337 -13.18 15.55 1.77
N LEU A 338 -14.02 14.55 1.45
CA LEU A 338 -13.79 13.18 1.92
C LEU A 338 -12.46 12.59 1.40
N PRO A 339 -12.11 12.72 0.12
CA PRO A 339 -10.89 12.12 -0.42
C PRO A 339 -9.60 12.72 0.13
N ILE A 340 -9.59 14.03 0.39
CA ILE A 340 -8.42 14.70 0.99
C ILE A 340 -8.07 14.07 2.34
N VAL A 341 -9.08 13.68 3.12
CA VAL A 341 -8.88 13.08 4.44
C VAL A 341 -8.59 11.59 4.36
N GLY A 342 -9.28 10.86 3.49
CA GLY A 342 -9.05 9.42 3.27
C GLY A 342 -7.60 9.14 2.87
N ASN A 343 -7.13 9.89 1.86
CA ASN A 343 -5.84 9.67 1.23
C ASN A 343 -4.70 10.49 1.85
N ALA A 344 -4.92 11.15 3.00
CA ALA A 344 -3.98 12.13 3.55
C ALA A 344 -2.56 11.59 3.77
N ALA A 345 -2.44 10.31 4.15
CA ALA A 345 -1.18 9.62 4.32
C ALA A 345 -0.36 9.59 3.02
N GLU A 346 -1.03 9.19 1.94
CA GLU A 346 -0.47 9.03 0.60
C GLU A 346 -0.13 10.38 -0.02
N HIS A 347 -0.94 11.40 0.25
CA HIS A 347 -0.67 12.78 -0.15
C HIS A 347 0.66 13.26 0.43
N ALA A 348 0.85 13.07 1.74
CA ALA A 348 2.05 13.53 2.44
C ALA A 348 3.30 12.75 2.00
N SER A 349 3.19 11.43 1.85
CA SER A 349 4.32 10.60 1.42
C SER A 349 4.73 10.88 -0.02
N ALA A 350 3.78 10.99 -0.96
CA ALA A 350 4.07 11.28 -2.36
C ALA A 350 4.81 12.63 -2.53
N ILE A 351 4.31 13.70 -1.88
CA ILE A 351 4.96 15.02 -1.93
C ILE A 351 6.37 14.95 -1.32
N MET A 352 6.53 14.28 -0.18
CA MET A 352 7.82 14.11 0.47
C MET A 352 8.82 13.36 -0.42
N PHE A 353 8.42 12.30 -1.11
CA PHE A 353 9.28 11.55 -2.01
C PHE A 353 9.67 12.36 -3.25
N ALA A 354 8.73 13.13 -3.82
CA ALA A 354 9.05 14.03 -4.93
C ALA A 354 10.07 15.12 -4.52
N MET A 355 9.97 15.64 -3.30
CA MET A 355 10.96 16.58 -2.73
C MET A 355 12.32 15.95 -2.42
N LYS A 356 12.43 14.62 -2.42
CA LYS A 356 13.68 13.87 -2.20
C LYS A 356 14.27 13.30 -3.50
N ASP A 357 13.85 13.81 -4.65
CA ASP A 357 14.24 13.34 -5.99
C ASP A 357 13.82 11.89 -6.32
N LYS A 358 12.80 11.38 -5.63
CA LYS A 358 12.24 10.04 -5.85
C LYS A 358 10.87 10.13 -6.51
N LEU A 359 10.83 10.71 -7.71
CA LEU A 359 9.57 10.94 -8.45
C LEU A 359 8.85 9.64 -8.80
N ASP A 360 9.61 8.59 -9.11
CA ASP A 360 9.09 7.24 -9.38
C ASP A 360 8.22 6.70 -8.25
N ILE A 361 8.71 6.86 -7.02
CA ILE A 361 8.00 6.45 -5.81
C ILE A 361 6.71 7.28 -5.65
N SER A 362 6.79 8.60 -5.85
CA SER A 362 5.61 9.47 -5.77
C SER A 362 4.52 9.10 -6.79
N LEU A 363 4.92 8.79 -8.02
CA LEU A 363 4.02 8.31 -9.08
C LEU A 363 3.44 6.95 -8.71
N GLY A 364 4.26 6.05 -8.19
CA GLY A 364 3.83 4.74 -7.71
C GLY A 364 2.77 4.83 -6.61
N VAL A 365 2.95 5.70 -5.62
CA VAL A 365 1.97 5.93 -4.53
C VAL A 365 0.65 6.44 -5.10
N ALA A 366 0.68 7.54 -5.86
CA ALA A 366 -0.55 8.19 -6.34
C ALA A 366 -1.31 7.32 -7.36
N ILE A 367 -0.61 6.73 -8.35
CA ILE A 367 -1.25 5.91 -9.39
C ILE A 367 -1.60 4.51 -8.87
N GLY A 368 -0.77 3.94 -7.99
CA GLY A 368 -1.06 2.67 -7.34
C GLY A 368 -2.34 2.73 -6.52
N SER A 369 -2.45 3.73 -5.64
CA SER A 369 -3.67 3.97 -4.85
C SER A 369 -4.89 4.20 -5.74
N SER A 370 -4.78 5.05 -6.77
CA SER A 370 -5.89 5.29 -7.71
C SER A 370 -6.35 4.01 -8.43
N THR A 371 -5.40 3.15 -8.82
CA THR A 371 -5.70 1.86 -9.46
C THR A 371 -6.40 0.91 -8.49
N GLN A 372 -5.99 0.90 -7.23
CA GLN A 372 -6.62 0.11 -6.17
C GLN A 372 -8.05 0.59 -5.92
N ILE A 373 -8.26 1.89 -5.73
CA ILE A 373 -9.59 2.48 -5.55
C ILE A 373 -10.47 2.20 -6.76
N SER A 374 -9.95 2.39 -7.98
CA SER A 374 -10.75 2.26 -9.19
C SER A 374 -11.13 0.81 -9.50
N MET A 375 -10.20 -0.13 -9.38
CA MET A 375 -10.43 -1.52 -9.77
C MET A 375 -10.99 -2.36 -8.63
N PHE A 376 -10.48 -2.20 -7.41
CA PHE A 376 -10.94 -2.93 -6.24
C PHE A 376 -12.06 -2.17 -5.52
N GLY A 377 -11.85 -0.90 -5.15
CA GLY A 377 -12.83 -0.14 -4.37
C GLY A 377 -14.17 0.01 -5.07
N VAL A 378 -14.17 0.50 -6.32
CA VAL A 378 -15.41 0.67 -7.10
C VAL A 378 -16.03 -0.66 -7.51
N GLY A 379 -15.21 -1.67 -7.81
CA GLY A 379 -15.71 -3.02 -8.08
C GLY A 379 -16.40 -3.63 -6.86
N PHE A 380 -15.77 -3.54 -5.69
CA PHE A 380 -16.24 -4.16 -4.46
C PHE A 380 -17.54 -3.53 -3.91
N LEU A 381 -17.72 -2.22 -4.08
CA LEU A 381 -18.86 -1.48 -3.53
C LEU A 381 -20.10 -1.42 -4.46
N HIS A 382 -20.08 -2.15 -5.59
CA HIS A 382 -21.14 -2.11 -6.61
C HIS A 382 -22.28 -3.13 -6.44
#